data_AF-A0C6Q2-F1
#
_entry.id   AF-A0C6Q2-F1
#
_cell.length_a   1.000
_cell.length_b   1.000
_cell.length_c   1.000
_cell.angle_alpha   90.00
_cell.angle_beta   90.00
_cell.angle_gamma   90.00
#
_symmetry.space_group_name_H-M   'P 1'
#
loop_
_entity.id
_entity.type
_entity.pdbx_description
1 polymer ?
#
loop_
_entity_poly.entity_id
_entity_poly.type
_entity_poly.pdbx_seq_one_letter_code
_entity_poly.pdbx_strand_id
1 'polypeptide(L)'
;MPINYAPIPSEIENYKIAIHHLTEENLFLRKQLQHNQVSDVLSLDAEQLKDEVFKMIDYLMKNLNYLPKEQIFAYRKTIRSCTQRSALKRIYFLIFTRYLQAEKTKEEMIKFILRKSVKFQKPTSPIQKHEMKKMNNAFVQQLFLSPQYQSHYSSFLSQYLQLALDENKQKIQKYVNFIVESISNDQIEDVLNYKRFPWLNEWIQQSVQIAKDLQFSSKPQSLENKKKRKF
;
A
#
# COMPACT_ATOMS: atom_id res chain seq x y z
N MET A 1 -9.88 20.86 -26.07
CA MET A 1 -8.47 21.18 -26.37
C MET A 1 -7.60 20.30 -25.49
N PRO A 2 -6.62 19.54 -26.03
CA PRO A 2 -5.74 18.73 -25.20
C PRO A 2 -4.79 19.65 -24.43
N ILE A 3 -4.84 19.59 -23.10
CA ILE A 3 -3.91 20.33 -22.24
C ILE A 3 -2.60 19.54 -22.27
N ASN A 4 -1.63 20.07 -23.01
CA ASN A 4 -0.31 19.48 -23.15
C ASN A 4 0.49 19.79 -21.89
N TYR A 5 0.42 18.91 -20.89
CA TYR A 5 1.28 18.96 -19.71
C TYR A 5 2.67 18.46 -20.08
N ALA A 6 3.46 19.31 -20.73
CA ALA A 6 4.90 19.13 -20.76
C ALA A 6 5.43 19.51 -19.36
N PRO A 7 5.92 18.56 -18.56
CA PRO A 7 6.51 18.88 -17.26
C PRO A 7 7.64 19.89 -17.46
N ILE A 8 7.63 20.94 -16.64
CA ILE A 8 8.62 22.01 -16.74
C ILE A 8 9.98 21.39 -16.40
N PRO A 9 11.00 21.51 -17.27
CA PRO A 9 12.31 20.87 -17.07
C PRO A 9 12.94 21.14 -15.70
N SER A 10 12.66 22.30 -15.10
CA SER A 10 13.12 22.66 -13.75
C SER A 10 12.50 21.81 -12.64
N GLU A 11 11.26 21.36 -12.77
CA GLU A 11 10.61 20.49 -11.80
C GLU A 11 11.22 19.09 -11.83
N ILE A 12 11.51 18.58 -13.03
CA ILE A 12 12.18 17.27 -13.21
C ILE A 12 13.54 17.26 -12.52
N GLU A 13 14.31 18.35 -12.64
CA GLU A 13 15.63 18.44 -12.03
C GLU A 13 15.55 18.50 -10.49
N ASN A 14 14.55 19.21 -9.95
CA ASN A 14 14.27 19.21 -8.51
C ASN A 14 13.91 17.81 -7.99
N TYR A 15 13.14 17.02 -8.75
CA TYR A 15 12.83 15.65 -8.37
C TYR A 15 14.05 14.73 -8.38
N LYS A 16 14.95 14.88 -9.36
CA LYS A 16 16.21 14.10 -9.39
C LYS A 16 17.10 14.42 -8.20
N ILE A 17 17.22 15.70 -7.83
CA ILE A 17 18.00 16.13 -6.65
C ILE A 17 17.38 15.53 -5.37
N ALA A 18 16.06 15.57 -5.24
CA ALA A 18 15.37 14.99 -4.10
C ALA A 18 15.56 13.46 -4.02
N ILE A 19 15.44 12.74 -5.13
CA ILE A 19 15.66 11.29 -5.20
C ILE A 19 17.12 10.95 -4.87
N HIS A 20 18.08 11.73 -5.37
CA HIS A 20 19.50 11.55 -5.08
C HIS A 20 19.78 11.71 -3.58
N HIS A 21 19.30 12.80 -2.97
CA HIS A 21 19.41 13.02 -1.53
C HIS A 21 18.78 11.89 -0.72
N LEU A 22 17.59 11.41 -1.11
CA LEU A 22 16.93 10.29 -0.45
C LEU A 22 17.73 8.99 -0.58
N THR A 23 18.38 8.79 -1.72
CA THR A 23 19.21 7.62 -1.97
C THR A 23 20.47 7.66 -1.12
N GLU A 24 21.17 8.80 -1.07
CA GLU A 24 22.36 8.98 -0.23
C GLU A 24 22.04 8.90 1.26
N GLU A 25 20.92 9.48 1.70
CA GLU A 25 20.46 9.40 3.09
C GLU A 25 20.10 7.95 3.46
N ASN A 26 19.41 7.21 2.59
CA ASN A 26 19.16 5.78 2.79
C ASN A 26 20.47 4.98 2.90
N LEU A 27 21.46 5.31 2.07
CA LEU A 27 22.76 4.66 2.04
C LEU A 27 23.58 4.97 3.31
N PHE A 28 23.52 6.21 3.79
CA PHE A 28 24.08 6.61 5.09
C PHE A 28 23.42 5.87 6.25
N LEU A 29 22.10 5.76 6.24
CA LEU A 29 21.34 5.05 7.27
C LEU A 29 21.65 3.55 7.27
N ARG A 30 21.85 2.93 6.09
CA ARG A 30 22.35 1.55 5.97
C ARG A 30 23.75 1.37 6.53
N LYS A 31 24.66 2.33 6.30
CA LYS A 31 26.01 2.30 6.90
C LYS A 31 25.96 2.41 8.43
N GLN A 32 25.04 3.23 8.98
CA GLN A 32 24.84 3.29 10.44
C GLN A 32 24.26 1.99 11.02
N LEU A 33 23.42 1.27 10.28
CA LEU A 33 22.88 -0.02 10.71
C LEU A 33 23.98 -1.08 10.89
N GLN A 34 25.02 -1.08 10.04
CA GLN A 34 26.12 -2.05 10.12
C GLN A 34 27.04 -1.86 11.33
N HIS A 35 27.08 -0.68 11.95
CA HIS A 35 27.97 -0.38 13.08
C HIS A 35 27.37 -0.66 14.47
N ASN A 36 26.09 -1.04 14.56
CA ASN A 36 25.40 -1.31 15.84
C ASN A 36 25.13 -2.82 16.05
N GLN A 37 26.10 -3.70 15.77
CA GLN A 37 26.00 -5.15 16.02
C GLN A 37 26.29 -5.55 17.48
N VAL A 38 26.07 -4.67 18.45
CA VAL A 38 25.97 -5.12 19.83
C VAL A 38 24.60 -5.76 19.97
N SER A 39 24.56 -7.04 20.32
CA SER A 39 23.34 -7.79 20.59
C SER A 39 22.60 -7.11 21.76
N ASP A 40 21.80 -6.10 21.43
CA ASP A 40 20.90 -5.45 22.36
C ASP A 40 19.77 -6.44 22.64
N VAL A 41 20.01 -7.28 23.65
CA VAL A 41 19.02 -8.25 24.12
C VAL A 41 17.74 -7.48 24.49
N LEU A 42 16.67 -7.75 23.74
CA LEU A 42 15.35 -7.23 24.09
C LEU A 42 14.86 -7.96 25.35
N SER A 43 14.67 -7.22 26.44
CA SER A 43 14.04 -7.70 27.67
C SER A 43 12.51 -7.58 27.64
N LEU A 44 11.93 -7.13 26.53
CA LEU A 44 10.49 -7.15 26.33
C LEU A 44 10.04 -8.59 26.13
N ASP A 45 8.92 -8.96 26.77
CA ASP A 45 8.24 -10.18 26.39
C ASP A 45 7.62 -10.05 24.97
N ALA A 46 7.21 -11.18 24.41
CA ALA A 46 6.69 -11.23 23.05
C ALA A 46 5.44 -10.35 22.85
N GLU A 47 4.57 -10.22 23.86
CA GLU A 47 3.34 -9.43 23.74
C GLU A 47 3.62 -7.93 23.84
N GLN A 48 4.49 -7.52 24.76
CA GLN A 48 4.97 -6.13 24.85
C GLN A 48 5.65 -5.69 23.54
N LEU A 49 6.47 -6.56 22.95
CA LEU A 49 7.11 -6.27 21.68
C LEU A 49 6.09 -6.16 20.54
N LYS A 50 5.07 -7.04 20.49
CA LYS A 50 3.97 -6.92 19.51
C LYS A 50 3.25 -5.59 19.65
N ASP A 51 2.93 -5.18 20.87
CA ASP A 51 2.23 -3.93 21.15
C ASP A 51 3.05 -2.71 20.69
N GLU A 52 4.35 -2.69 20.96
CA GLU A 52 5.23 -1.61 20.50
C GLU A 52 5.33 -1.57 18.97
N VAL A 53 5.52 -2.71 18.32
CA VAL A 53 5.55 -2.81 16.85
C VAL A 53 4.21 -2.38 16.24
N PHE A 54 3.10 -2.78 16.84
CA PHE A 54 1.76 -2.37 16.41
C PHE A 54 1.59 -0.84 16.50
N LYS A 55 1.98 -0.21 17.60
CA LYS A 55 1.93 1.26 17.76
C LYS A 55 2.77 1.97 16.71
N MET A 56 3.95 1.44 16.37
CA MET A 56 4.80 1.99 15.30
C MET A 56 4.11 1.93 13.94
N ILE A 57 3.53 0.78 13.59
CA ILE A 57 2.81 0.59 12.32
C ILE A 57 1.58 1.49 12.26
N ASP A 58 0.77 1.53 13.32
CA ASP A 58 -0.44 2.35 13.39
C ASP A 58 -0.12 3.85 13.27
N TYR A 59 0.93 4.33 13.95
CA TYR A 59 1.40 5.70 13.81
C TYR A 59 1.79 6.03 12.37
N LEU A 60 2.61 5.19 11.72
CA LEU A 60 3.03 5.41 10.34
C LEU A 60 1.85 5.39 9.37
N MET A 61 0.92 4.44 9.52
CA MET A 61 -0.28 4.37 8.67
C MET A 61 -1.16 5.61 8.72
N LYS A 62 -1.24 6.26 9.88
CA LYS A 62 -2.06 7.46 10.10
C LYS A 62 -1.37 8.74 9.67
N ASN A 63 -0.04 8.79 9.69
CA ASN A 63 0.70 10.05 9.64
C ASN A 63 1.67 10.18 8.46
N LEU A 64 2.11 9.08 7.83
CA LEU A 64 3.22 9.10 6.87
C LEU A 64 3.02 10.07 5.70
N ASN A 65 1.78 10.23 5.23
CA ASN A 65 1.46 11.09 4.09
C ASN A 65 0.95 12.47 4.49
N TYR A 66 0.74 12.72 5.79
CA TYR A 66 0.15 13.96 6.30
C TYR A 66 1.15 14.82 7.08
N LEU A 67 2.14 14.19 7.71
CA LEU A 67 3.15 14.89 8.50
C LEU A 67 4.45 15.09 7.71
N PRO A 68 5.13 16.24 7.92
CA PRO A 68 6.51 16.41 7.46
C PRO A 68 7.42 15.32 8.02
N LYS A 69 8.47 14.96 7.26
CA LYS A 69 9.41 13.89 7.63
C LYS A 69 10.04 14.14 8.99
N GLU A 70 10.32 15.39 9.33
CA GLU A 70 10.91 15.80 10.60
C GLU A 70 10.01 15.41 11.79
N GLN A 71 8.69 15.53 11.63
CA GLN A 71 7.72 15.14 12.65
C GLN A 71 7.58 13.62 12.74
N ILE A 72 7.65 12.92 11.61
CA ILE A 72 7.67 11.45 11.57
C ILE A 72 8.95 10.92 12.25
N PHE A 73 10.09 11.56 12.04
CA PHE A 73 11.33 11.25 12.76
C PHE A 73 11.29 11.67 14.22
N ALA A 74 10.57 12.73 14.57
CA ALA A 74 10.38 13.14 15.96
C ALA A 74 9.64 12.08 16.79
N TYR A 75 8.78 11.26 16.16
CA TYR A 75 8.18 10.09 16.82
C TYR A 75 9.22 9.09 17.35
N ARG A 76 10.42 9.03 16.77
CA ARG A 76 11.52 8.22 17.36
C ARG A 76 11.88 8.63 18.78
N LYS A 77 11.57 9.89 19.15
CA LYS A 77 11.82 10.45 20.49
C LYS A 77 10.74 10.03 21.48
N THR A 78 9.53 9.71 21.01
CA THR A 78 8.40 9.27 21.85
C THR A 78 8.43 7.77 22.14
N ILE A 79 9.18 6.97 21.36
CA ILE A 79 9.54 5.60 21.71
C ILE A 79 10.29 5.65 23.06
N ARG A 80 9.54 5.34 24.12
CA ARG A 80 9.83 5.69 25.53
C ARG A 80 11.04 4.91 26.08
N SER A 81 11.49 5.37 27.25
CA SER A 81 12.63 4.93 28.08
C SER A 81 12.63 3.44 28.43
N CYS A 82 13.00 2.58 27.49
CA CYS A 82 13.48 1.24 27.78
C CYS A 82 14.98 1.20 27.51
N THR A 83 15.71 0.41 28.29
CA THR A 83 17.13 0.07 28.10
C THR A 83 17.47 -0.42 26.67
N GLN A 84 16.46 -0.69 25.83
CA GLN A 84 16.53 -1.17 24.44
C GLN A 84 16.20 -0.13 23.36
N ARG A 85 16.44 1.15 23.66
CA ARG A 85 16.08 2.26 22.77
C ARG A 85 16.68 2.11 21.36
N SER A 86 17.86 1.54 21.22
CA SER A 86 18.57 1.26 19.96
C SER A 86 17.86 0.22 19.09
N ALA A 87 17.54 -0.94 19.66
CA ALA A 87 16.85 -2.02 18.95
C ALA A 87 15.47 -1.60 18.44
N LEU A 88 14.64 -0.96 19.27
CA LEU A 88 13.32 -0.45 18.87
C LEU A 88 13.42 0.65 17.80
N LYS A 89 14.45 1.50 17.86
CA LYS A 89 14.71 2.49 16.80
C LYS A 89 15.07 1.82 15.48
N ARG A 90 15.87 0.74 15.50
CA ARG A 90 16.20 -0.04 14.30
C ARG A 90 14.94 -0.65 13.69
N ILE A 91 14.09 -1.27 14.51
CA ILE A 91 12.81 -1.85 14.06
C ILE A 91 11.92 -0.77 13.44
N TYR A 92 11.71 0.35 14.13
CA TYR A 92 10.96 1.48 13.60
C TYR A 92 11.51 1.96 12.25
N PHE A 93 12.84 2.09 12.16
CA PHE A 93 13.51 2.55 10.96
C PHE A 93 13.33 1.59 9.78
N LEU A 94 13.38 0.28 10.00
CA LEU A 94 13.14 -0.73 8.96
C LEU A 94 11.67 -0.70 8.49
N ILE A 95 10.71 -0.58 9.41
CA ILE A 95 9.28 -0.46 9.07
C ILE A 95 9.04 0.82 8.25
N PHE A 96 9.59 1.95 8.70
CA PHE A 96 9.50 3.23 8.00
C PHE A 96 10.12 3.16 6.60
N THR A 97 11.33 2.61 6.48
CA THR A 97 12.01 2.42 5.19
C THR A 97 11.18 1.54 4.26
N ARG A 98 10.55 0.50 4.81
CA ARG A 98 9.68 -0.37 4.03
C ARG A 98 8.46 0.39 3.50
N TYR A 99 7.83 1.25 4.31
CA TYR A 99 6.73 2.08 3.84
C TYR A 99 7.13 3.02 2.70
N LEU A 100 8.31 3.64 2.79
CA LEU A 100 8.81 4.52 1.73
C LEU A 100 9.07 3.78 0.41
N GLN A 101 9.43 2.50 0.47
CA GLN A 101 9.65 1.67 -0.72
C GLN A 101 8.36 1.06 -1.28
N ALA A 102 7.31 0.97 -0.46
CA ALA A 102 6.12 0.21 -0.78
C ALA A 102 5.11 1.04 -1.55
N GLU A 103 5.43 1.51 -2.75
CA GLU A 103 4.44 2.21 -3.56
C GLU A 103 3.30 1.29 -4.01
N LYS A 104 2.10 1.86 -4.13
CA LYS A 104 0.92 1.20 -4.68
C LYS A 104 0.52 1.89 -5.96
N THR A 105 0.75 1.22 -7.08
CA THR A 105 0.35 1.72 -8.39
C THR A 105 -1.17 1.68 -8.53
N LYS A 106 -1.72 2.58 -9.35
CA LYS A 106 -3.15 2.57 -9.70
C LYS A 106 -3.57 1.22 -10.27
N GLU A 107 -2.72 0.58 -11.07
CA GLU A 107 -2.99 -0.75 -11.65
C GLU A 107 -3.09 -1.84 -10.58
N GLU A 108 -2.20 -1.85 -9.58
CA GLU A 108 -2.30 -2.77 -8.44
C GLU A 108 -3.60 -2.56 -7.65
N MET A 109 -3.99 -1.30 -7.42
CA MET A 109 -5.25 -0.97 -6.73
C MET A 109 -6.45 -1.46 -7.53
N ILE A 110 -6.51 -1.20 -8.84
CA ILE A 110 -7.56 -1.72 -9.74
C ILE A 110 -7.61 -3.25 -9.68
N LYS A 111 -6.44 -3.92 -9.78
CA LYS A 111 -6.36 -5.38 -9.69
C LYS A 111 -6.88 -5.90 -8.36
N PHE A 112 -6.57 -5.21 -7.27
CA PHE A 112 -7.07 -5.56 -5.94
C PHE A 112 -8.60 -5.41 -5.86
N ILE A 113 -9.14 -4.27 -6.29
CA ILE A 113 -10.59 -3.98 -6.32
C ILE A 113 -11.35 -5.05 -7.09
N LEU A 114 -10.94 -5.34 -8.33
CA LEU A 114 -11.61 -6.31 -9.20
C LEU A 114 -11.50 -7.75 -8.67
N ARG A 115 -10.36 -8.11 -8.06
CA ARG A 115 -10.24 -9.42 -7.40
C ARG A 115 -11.20 -9.54 -6.22
N LYS A 116 -11.41 -8.46 -5.48
CA LYS A 116 -12.30 -8.42 -4.32
C LYS A 116 -13.76 -8.41 -4.74
N SER A 117 -14.14 -7.64 -5.76
CA SER A 117 -15.51 -7.62 -6.28
C SER A 117 -15.94 -8.98 -6.80
N VAL A 118 -15.08 -9.68 -7.53
CA VAL A 118 -15.40 -11.04 -8.02
C VAL A 118 -15.49 -12.04 -6.86
N LYS A 119 -14.58 -11.98 -5.87
CA LYS A 119 -14.66 -12.83 -4.67
C LYS A 119 -15.86 -12.54 -3.78
N PHE A 120 -16.35 -11.31 -3.81
CA PHE A 120 -17.54 -10.88 -3.08
C PHE A 120 -18.81 -11.51 -3.67
N GLN A 121 -18.78 -11.87 -4.96
CA GLN A 121 -19.82 -12.72 -5.54
C GLN A 121 -19.70 -14.12 -4.92
N LYS A 122 -20.82 -14.64 -4.42
CA LYS A 122 -20.90 -16.04 -3.99
C LYS A 122 -20.43 -16.96 -5.13
N PRO A 123 -19.88 -18.16 -4.83
CA PRO A 123 -19.27 -19.07 -5.82
C PRO A 123 -20.23 -19.59 -6.92
N THR A 124 -21.46 -19.11 -6.97
CA THR A 124 -22.47 -19.46 -7.98
C THR A 124 -22.26 -18.78 -9.33
N SER A 125 -21.37 -17.78 -9.47
CA SER A 125 -21.06 -17.20 -10.78
C SER A 125 -19.95 -18.00 -11.49
N PRO A 126 -20.16 -18.46 -12.74
CA PRO A 126 -19.19 -19.27 -13.50
C PRO A 126 -18.01 -18.43 -14.04
N ILE A 127 -17.72 -17.26 -13.45
CA ILE A 127 -16.53 -16.48 -13.82
C ILE A 127 -15.32 -17.31 -13.43
N GLN A 128 -14.73 -17.98 -14.42
CA GLN A 128 -13.68 -18.94 -14.19
C GLN A 128 -12.49 -18.23 -13.55
N LYS A 129 -12.00 -18.75 -12.41
CA LYS A 129 -10.79 -18.27 -11.72
C LYS A 129 -9.59 -18.07 -12.67
N HIS A 130 -9.58 -18.78 -13.80
CA HIS A 130 -8.55 -18.70 -14.83
C HIS A 130 -8.55 -17.37 -15.60
N GLU A 131 -9.72 -16.78 -15.88
CA GLU A 131 -9.84 -15.53 -16.65
C GLU A 131 -9.34 -14.32 -15.85
N MET A 132 -9.44 -14.38 -14.52
CA MET A 132 -8.93 -13.33 -13.61
C MET A 132 -7.41 -13.12 -13.67
N LYS A 133 -6.65 -14.08 -14.20
CA LYS A 133 -5.18 -13.95 -14.31
C LYS A 133 -4.77 -12.90 -15.35
N LYS A 134 -5.57 -12.69 -16.41
CA LYS A 134 -5.32 -11.72 -17.48
C LYS A 134 -6.28 -10.53 -17.36
N MET A 135 -6.11 -9.76 -16.29
CA MET A 135 -6.92 -8.58 -16.01
C MET A 135 -6.50 -7.38 -16.89
N ASN A 136 -6.70 -7.50 -18.20
CA ASN A 136 -6.45 -6.43 -19.17
C ASN A 136 -7.67 -5.50 -19.29
N ASN A 137 -7.50 -4.33 -19.91
CA ASN A 137 -8.58 -3.34 -20.05
C ASN A 137 -9.81 -3.91 -20.79
N ALA A 138 -9.61 -4.77 -21.78
CA ALA A 138 -10.71 -5.41 -22.52
C ALA A 138 -11.55 -6.33 -21.62
N PHE A 139 -10.91 -7.13 -20.76
CA PHE A 139 -11.58 -7.98 -19.79
C PHE A 139 -12.36 -7.16 -18.75
N VAL A 140 -11.78 -6.06 -18.26
CA VAL A 140 -12.48 -5.14 -17.36
C VAL A 140 -13.73 -4.56 -18.03
N GLN A 141 -13.61 -4.10 -19.28
CA GLN A 141 -14.76 -3.62 -20.05
C GLN A 141 -15.83 -4.70 -20.21
N GLN A 142 -15.44 -5.93 -20.59
CA GLN A 142 -16.37 -7.07 -20.73
C GLN A 142 -17.07 -7.42 -19.42
N LEU A 143 -16.36 -7.42 -18.29
CA LEU A 143 -16.93 -7.62 -16.96
C LEU A 143 -18.06 -6.63 -16.71
N PHE A 144 -17.81 -5.34 -16.98
CA PHE A 144 -18.81 -4.30 -16.77
C PHE A 144 -19.87 -4.22 -17.87
N LEU A 145 -19.78 -4.94 -18.99
CA LEU A 145 -20.90 -5.07 -19.93
C LEU A 145 -22.01 -5.99 -19.38
N SER A 146 -21.69 -6.87 -18.43
CA SER A 146 -22.69 -7.74 -17.80
C SER A 146 -23.56 -6.96 -16.80
N PRO A 147 -24.89 -6.85 -17.01
CA PRO A 147 -25.79 -6.17 -16.07
C PRO A 147 -25.79 -6.84 -14.69
N GLN A 148 -25.64 -8.16 -14.66
CA GLN A 148 -25.51 -8.93 -13.41
C GLN A 148 -24.26 -8.51 -12.64
N TYR A 149 -23.11 -8.42 -13.31
CA TYR A 149 -21.87 -7.96 -12.67
C TYR A 149 -21.99 -6.52 -12.18
N GLN A 150 -22.59 -5.60 -12.96
CA GLN A 150 -22.81 -4.21 -12.53
C GLN A 150 -23.64 -4.13 -11.25
N SER A 151 -24.74 -4.89 -11.16
CA SER A 151 -25.58 -4.96 -9.95
C SER A 151 -24.78 -5.45 -8.74
N HIS A 152 -24.04 -6.54 -8.89
CA HIS A 152 -23.17 -7.07 -7.82
C HIS A 152 -22.06 -6.11 -7.44
N TYR A 153 -21.45 -5.44 -8.42
CA TYR A 153 -20.40 -4.45 -8.18
C TYR A 153 -20.93 -3.27 -7.38
N SER A 154 -22.15 -2.82 -7.67
CA SER A 154 -22.83 -1.79 -6.87
C SER A 154 -23.02 -2.22 -5.41
N SER A 155 -23.43 -3.48 -5.17
CA SER A 155 -23.52 -4.03 -3.81
C SER A 155 -22.15 -4.21 -3.14
N PHE A 156 -21.11 -4.50 -3.92
CA PHE A 156 -19.75 -4.59 -3.41
C PHE A 156 -19.23 -3.22 -2.96
N LEU A 157 -19.51 -2.15 -3.72
CA LEU A 157 -19.05 -0.80 -3.41
C LEU A 157 -19.54 -0.30 -2.04
N SER A 158 -20.75 -0.67 -1.62
CA SER A 158 -21.27 -0.28 -0.30
C SER A 158 -20.52 -0.93 0.87
N GLN A 159 -19.82 -2.05 0.64
CA GLN A 159 -19.07 -2.77 1.66
C GLN A 159 -17.55 -2.68 1.47
N TYR A 160 -17.09 -2.14 0.35
CA TYR A 160 -15.69 -2.23 -0.06
C TYR A 160 -14.72 -1.59 0.95
N LEU A 161 -15.06 -0.42 1.50
CA LEU A 161 -14.21 0.24 2.49
C LEU A 161 -13.99 -0.65 3.72
N GLN A 162 -15.06 -1.21 4.28
CA GLN A 162 -14.96 -2.10 5.44
C GLN A 162 -14.14 -3.36 5.12
N LEU A 163 -14.39 -3.99 3.96
CA LEU A 163 -13.63 -5.15 3.51
C LEU A 163 -12.12 -4.84 3.36
N ALA A 164 -11.78 -3.66 2.83
CA ALA A 164 -10.40 -3.23 2.68
C ALA A 164 -9.73 -2.99 4.04
N LEU A 165 -10.43 -2.36 4.98
CA LEU A 165 -9.96 -2.12 6.34
C LEU A 165 -9.74 -3.44 7.11
N ASP A 166 -10.69 -4.37 7.05
CA ASP A 166 -10.59 -5.67 7.74
C ASP A 166 -9.42 -6.51 7.21
N GLU A 167 -9.25 -6.56 5.90
CA GLU A 167 -8.10 -7.23 5.29
C GLU A 167 -6.78 -6.55 5.68
N ASN A 168 -6.77 -5.22 5.76
CA ASN A 168 -5.58 -4.51 6.18
C ASN A 168 -5.25 -4.77 7.65
N LYS A 169 -6.25 -4.85 8.53
CA LYS A 169 -6.08 -5.26 9.93
C LYS A 169 -5.43 -6.65 10.03
N GLN A 170 -5.86 -7.60 9.20
CA GLN A 170 -5.24 -8.93 9.13
C GLN A 170 -3.78 -8.88 8.65
N LYS A 171 -3.45 -8.00 7.69
CA LYS A 171 -2.06 -7.79 7.25
C LYS A 171 -1.20 -7.21 8.36
N ILE A 172 -1.71 -6.24 9.12
CA ILE A 172 -1.01 -5.65 10.27
C ILE A 172 -0.68 -6.74 11.28
N GLN A 173 -1.68 -7.53 11.71
CA GLN A 173 -1.46 -8.63 12.66
C GLN A 173 -0.36 -9.60 12.18
N LYS A 174 -0.42 -10.00 10.91
CA LYS A 174 0.56 -10.92 10.32
C LYS A 174 1.95 -10.29 10.21
N TYR A 175 2.03 -8.99 9.94
CA TYR A 175 3.30 -8.30 9.83
C TYR A 175 3.94 -8.04 11.19
N VAL A 176 3.14 -7.70 12.20
CA VAL A 176 3.59 -7.60 13.61
C VAL A 176 4.18 -8.94 14.06
N ASN A 177 3.43 -10.04 13.88
CA ASN A 177 3.93 -11.38 14.25
C ASN A 177 5.21 -11.74 13.50
N PHE A 178 5.28 -11.44 12.20
CA PHE A 178 6.48 -11.66 11.40
C PHE A 178 7.68 -10.87 11.92
N ILE A 179 7.53 -9.59 12.29
CA ILE A 179 8.61 -8.78 12.84
C ILE A 179 9.12 -9.39 14.16
N VAL A 180 8.21 -9.81 15.05
CA VAL A 180 8.59 -10.43 16.33
C VAL A 180 9.35 -11.75 16.12
N GLU A 181 8.90 -12.58 15.18
CA GLU A 181 9.59 -13.82 14.80
C GLU A 181 10.97 -13.56 14.16
N SER A 182 11.06 -12.56 13.27
CA SER A 182 12.33 -12.13 12.68
C SER A 182 13.31 -11.64 13.72
N ILE A 183 12.83 -10.98 14.79
CA ILE A 183 13.68 -10.55 15.91
C ILE A 183 14.20 -11.76 16.69
N SER A 184 13.33 -12.71 17.04
CA SER A 184 13.76 -13.91 17.80
C SER A 184 14.75 -14.77 17.03
N ASN A 185 14.70 -14.72 15.69
CA ASN A 185 15.56 -15.49 14.81
C ASN A 185 16.80 -14.70 14.32
N ASP A 186 17.04 -13.49 14.83
CA ASP A 186 18.11 -12.57 14.38
C ASP A 186 18.08 -12.26 12.86
N GLN A 187 16.88 -12.24 12.29
CA GLN A 187 16.58 -12.02 10.87
C GLN A 187 15.79 -10.72 10.66
N ILE A 188 16.02 -9.70 11.49
CA ILE A 188 15.25 -8.45 11.46
C ILE A 188 15.34 -7.71 10.11
N GLU A 189 16.38 -7.93 9.31
CA GLU A 189 16.51 -7.33 7.98
C GLU A 189 15.44 -7.84 6.99
N ASP A 190 14.83 -9.01 7.23
CA ASP A 190 13.77 -9.56 6.38
C ASP A 190 12.48 -8.73 6.42
N VAL A 191 12.35 -7.81 7.39
CA VAL A 191 11.29 -6.80 7.48
C VAL A 191 11.14 -5.99 6.19
N LEU A 192 12.25 -5.73 5.48
CA LEU A 192 12.26 -5.01 4.21
C LEU A 192 11.71 -5.84 3.05
N ASN A 193 11.77 -7.17 3.14
CA ASN A 193 11.39 -8.09 2.08
C ASN A 193 9.97 -8.66 2.23
N TYR A 194 9.25 -8.25 3.27
CA TYR A 194 7.91 -8.76 3.53
C TYR A 194 6.93 -8.47 2.38
N LYS A 195 6.34 -9.54 1.81
CA LYS A 195 5.53 -9.48 0.59
C LYS A 195 4.10 -8.97 0.79
N ARG A 196 3.53 -9.14 1.99
CA ARG A 196 2.10 -8.87 2.28
C ARG A 196 1.92 -7.64 3.16
N PHE A 197 2.67 -6.60 2.82
CA PHE A 197 2.79 -5.39 3.62
C PHE A 197 1.45 -4.64 3.80
N PRO A 198 1.15 -4.12 5.00
CA PRO A 198 -0.03 -3.30 5.26
C PRO A 198 -0.08 -2.05 4.38
N TRP A 199 -1.29 -1.63 4.04
CA TRP A 199 -1.52 -0.42 3.25
C TRP A 199 -1.66 0.79 4.17
N LEU A 200 -1.17 1.94 3.70
CA LEU A 200 -1.48 3.24 4.31
C LEU A 200 -2.97 3.55 4.20
N ASN A 201 -3.49 4.35 5.13
CA ASN A 201 -4.89 4.77 5.11
C ASN A 201 -5.22 5.53 3.82
N GLU A 202 -4.30 6.36 3.33
CA GLU A 202 -4.50 7.09 2.09
C GLU A 202 -4.67 6.15 0.89
N TRP A 203 -3.87 5.09 0.77
CA TRP A 203 -4.01 4.12 -0.33
C TRP A 203 -5.36 3.40 -0.30
N ILE A 204 -5.90 3.14 0.89
CA ILE A 204 -7.25 2.58 1.04
C ILE A 204 -8.30 3.59 0.55
N GLN A 205 -8.17 4.87 0.93
CA GLN A 205 -9.10 5.91 0.45
C GLN A 205 -9.02 6.11 -1.06
N GLN A 206 -7.80 6.16 -1.60
CA GLN A 206 -7.56 6.23 -3.05
C GLN A 206 -8.18 5.03 -3.77
N SER A 207 -8.04 3.81 -3.23
CA SER A 207 -8.62 2.63 -3.86
C SER A 207 -10.16 2.65 -3.82
N VAL A 208 -10.77 3.23 -2.77
CA VAL A 208 -12.23 3.45 -2.72
C VAL A 208 -12.68 4.41 -3.81
N GLN A 209 -11.96 5.50 -4.04
CA GLN A 209 -12.28 6.43 -5.11
C GLN A 209 -12.14 5.77 -6.49
N ILE A 210 -11.03 5.07 -6.73
CA ILE A 210 -10.82 4.29 -7.95
C ILE A 210 -11.96 3.29 -8.17
N ALA A 211 -12.42 2.60 -7.11
CA ALA A 211 -13.49 1.63 -7.21
C ALA A 211 -14.81 2.27 -7.69
N LYS A 212 -15.13 3.48 -7.23
CA LYS A 212 -16.27 4.26 -7.69
C LYS A 212 -16.09 4.68 -9.16
N ASP A 213 -14.92 5.19 -9.53
CA ASP A 213 -14.64 5.67 -10.89
C ASP A 213 -14.73 4.56 -11.95
N LEU A 214 -14.38 3.32 -11.57
CA LEU A 214 -14.51 2.14 -12.45
C LEU A 214 -15.96 1.88 -12.87
N GLN A 215 -16.95 2.18 -12.02
CA GLN A 215 -18.37 1.98 -12.32
C GLN A 215 -18.88 2.95 -13.40
N PHE A 216 -18.33 4.17 -13.44
CA PHE A 216 -18.76 5.22 -14.38
C PHE A 216 -18.03 5.11 -15.72
N SER A 217 -16.75 4.73 -15.69
CA SER A 217 -15.89 4.63 -16.88
C SER A 217 -16.30 3.50 -17.84
N SER A 218 -17.13 2.56 -17.37
CA SER A 218 -17.59 1.41 -18.15
C SER A 218 -18.94 1.59 -18.83
N LYS A 219 -19.60 2.75 -18.69
CA LYS A 219 -20.78 3.05 -19.49
C LYS A 219 -20.34 3.17 -20.96
N PRO A 220 -20.92 2.40 -21.89
CA PRO A 220 -20.58 2.53 -23.29
C PRO A 220 -20.84 3.98 -23.71
N GLN A 221 -19.78 4.73 -24.03
CA GLN A 221 -19.93 5.91 -24.87
C GLN A 221 -20.70 5.43 -26.10
N SER A 222 -21.89 5.97 -26.31
CA SER A 222 -22.73 5.57 -27.43
C SER A 222 -21.87 5.58 -28.69
N LEU A 223 -21.90 4.46 -29.42
CA LEU A 223 -21.26 4.29 -30.73
C LEU A 223 -21.88 5.21 -31.81
N GLU A 224 -22.47 6.35 -31.43
CA GLU A 224 -23.21 7.25 -32.33
C GLU A 224 -22.31 8.11 -33.22
N ASN A 225 -21.02 8.24 -32.93
CA ASN A 225 -20.15 9.16 -33.68
C ASN A 225 -19.37 8.54 -34.85
N LYS A 226 -19.66 7.30 -35.29
CA LYS A 226 -18.97 6.67 -36.45
C LYS A 226 -19.83 6.48 -37.72
N LYS A 227 -21.03 7.06 -37.80
CA LYS A 227 -21.87 7.00 -39.02
C LYS A 227 -21.94 8.30 -39.86
N LYS A 228 -21.14 9.33 -39.58
CA LYS A 228 -21.07 10.54 -40.42
C LYS A 228 -19.66 10.73 -41.00
N ARG A 229 -19.38 10.08 -42.14
CA ARG A 229 -18.45 10.51 -43.20
C ARG A 229 -18.41 9.44 -44.30
N LYS A 230 -19.48 9.41 -45.09
CA LYS A 230 -19.47 8.99 -46.49
C LYS A 230 -20.61 9.75 -47.18
N PHE A 231 -20.34 11.00 -47.52
CA PHE A 231 -20.92 11.74 -48.64
C PHE A 231 -19.88 12.77 -49.05
#